data_AF-A0A963E141-F1
#
_entry.id   AF-A0A963E141-F1
#
_cell.length_a   1.000
_cell.length_b   1.000
_cell.length_c   1.000
_cell.angle_alpha   90.00
_cell.angle_beta   90.00
_cell.angle_gamma   90.00
#
_symmetry.space_group_name_H-M   'P 1'
#
loop_
_entity.id
_entity.type
_entity.pdbx_description
1 polymer ?
#
loop_
_entity_poly.entity_id
_entity_poly.type
_entity_poly.pdbx_seq_one_letter_code
_entity_poly.pdbx_strand_id
1 'polypeptide(L)'
;DKGGSDDALYTVGMLQQYRSFRDVYYTHIHQNVRESLDHILVSQEFYDNSRKRLWAFKGMDLYNDHLNTDDHKADGTGDHGICRAVFEYRPSTD
;
A
#
# COMPACT_ATOMS: atom_id res chain seq x y z
N ASP A 1 15.56 4.14 -20.27
CA ASP A 1 15.85 3.84 -18.86
C ASP A 1 15.06 2.63 -18.38
N LYS A 2 15.77 1.65 -17.81
CA LYS A 2 15.19 0.41 -17.28
C LYS A 2 14.84 0.67 -15.82
N GLY A 3 13.57 0.55 -15.44
CA GLY A 3 13.17 0.65 -14.03
C GLY A 3 13.80 -0.46 -13.20
N GLY A 4 14.39 -0.10 -12.05
CA GLY A 4 14.97 -1.03 -11.07
C GLY A 4 16.48 -0.84 -10.92
N SER A 5 16.88 -0.11 -9.89
CA SER A 5 18.22 -0.24 -9.28
C SER A 5 18.23 -1.53 -8.46
N ASP A 6 19.38 -2.19 -8.30
CA ASP A 6 19.48 -3.42 -7.47
C ASP A 6 18.99 -3.21 -6.03
N ASP A 7 18.98 -1.96 -5.54
CA ASP A 7 18.49 -1.54 -4.21
C ASP A 7 17.20 -0.68 -4.27
N ALA A 8 16.39 -0.80 -5.32
CA ALA A 8 15.18 0.02 -5.45
C ALA A 8 14.09 -0.38 -4.44
N LEU A 9 13.60 0.61 -3.69
CA LEU A 9 12.51 0.46 -2.73
C LEU A 9 11.28 1.26 -3.19
N TYR A 10 10.12 0.62 -3.19
CA TYR A 10 8.86 1.20 -3.65
C TYR A 10 7.83 1.22 -2.52
N THR A 11 7.10 2.31 -2.35
CA THR A 11 5.91 2.30 -1.49
C THR A 11 4.77 1.60 -2.22
N VAL A 12 4.00 0.77 -1.51
CA VAL A 12 2.78 0.17 -2.09
C VAL A 12 1.79 1.24 -2.53
N GLY A 13 1.76 2.40 -1.87
CA GLY A 13 0.96 3.56 -2.30
C GLY A 13 1.33 4.03 -3.71
N MET A 14 2.61 4.08 -4.08
CA MET A 14 3.01 4.36 -5.46
C MET A 14 2.52 3.27 -6.43
N LEU A 15 2.60 2.00 -6.04
CA LEU A 15 2.12 0.89 -6.88
C LEU A 15 0.61 0.99 -7.14
N GLN A 16 -0.17 1.37 -6.12
CA GLN A 16 -1.62 1.61 -6.24
C GLN A 16 -1.90 2.82 -7.14
N GLN A 17 -1.18 3.93 -6.97
CA GLN A 17 -1.31 5.11 -7.84
C GLN A 17 -1.01 4.81 -9.31
N TYR A 18 -0.01 3.97 -9.59
CA TYR A 18 0.29 3.54 -10.97
C TYR A 18 -0.81 2.67 -11.59
N ARG A 19 -1.64 2.00 -10.77
CA ARG A 19 -2.81 1.25 -11.24
C ARG A 19 -4.07 2.09 -11.36
N SER A 20 -4.26 3.09 -10.49
CA SER A 20 -5.45 3.93 -10.42
C SER A 20 -5.13 5.33 -9.90
N PHE A 21 -5.44 6.37 -10.68
CA PHE A 21 -5.32 7.77 -10.28
C PHE A 21 -6.41 8.24 -9.30
N ARG A 22 -7.34 7.35 -8.91
CA ARG A 22 -8.58 7.74 -8.23
C ARG A 22 -8.53 7.65 -6.70
N ASP A 23 -7.49 7.04 -6.15
CA ASP A 23 -7.42 6.76 -4.72
C ASP A 23 -6.66 7.89 -4.00
N VAL A 24 -7.32 8.52 -3.02
CA VAL A 24 -6.74 9.55 -2.14
C VAL A 24 -6.50 8.89 -0.77
N TYR A 25 -5.27 9.00 -0.24
CA TYR A 25 -4.75 8.17 0.85
C TYR A 25 -4.52 8.96 2.12
N TYR A 26 -5.15 8.56 3.23
CA TYR A 26 -4.81 9.05 4.57
C TYR A 26 -4.86 7.89 5.55
N THR A 27 -3.78 7.66 6.29
CA THR A 27 -3.68 6.58 7.29
C THR A 27 -3.93 7.12 8.70
N HIS A 28 -3.81 8.44 8.87
CA HIS A 28 -3.99 9.13 10.14
C HIS A 28 -4.78 10.42 9.92
N ILE A 29 -5.75 10.70 10.80
CA ILE A 29 -6.49 11.97 10.84
C ILE A 29 -6.49 12.46 12.29
N HIS A 30 -5.78 13.55 12.56
CA HIS A 30 -5.76 14.20 13.87
C HIS A 30 -6.09 15.69 13.71
N GLN A 31 -7.08 16.20 14.44
CA GLN A 31 -7.51 17.61 14.40
C GLN A 31 -7.79 18.15 12.98
N ASN A 32 -8.47 17.39 12.12
CA ASN A 32 -8.72 17.68 10.69
C ASN A 32 -7.47 17.71 9.79
N VAL A 33 -6.28 17.39 10.29
CA VAL A 33 -5.10 17.16 9.47
C VAL A 33 -5.11 15.72 8.99
N ARG A 34 -5.11 15.52 7.67
CA ARG A 34 -5.11 14.19 7.05
C ARG A 34 -3.71 13.89 6.53
N GLU A 35 -3.08 12.86 7.09
CA GLU A 35 -1.72 12.45 6.75
C GLU A 35 -1.67 10.95 6.43
N SER A 36 -0.78 10.57 5.53
CA SER A 36 -0.43 9.16 5.29
C SER A 36 0.94 8.94 5.90
N LEU A 37 0.97 8.51 7.16
CA LEU A 37 2.20 8.26 7.92
C LEU A 37 2.71 6.83 7.74
N ASP A 38 1.84 5.91 7.33
CA ASP A 38 2.12 4.48 7.30
C ASP A 38 2.40 4.00 5.89
N HIS A 39 3.57 3.36 5.71
CA HIS A 39 4.02 2.88 4.41
C HIS A 39 4.45 1.41 4.47
N ILE A 40 3.96 0.62 3.52
CA ILE A 40 4.55 -0.68 3.19
C ILE A 40 5.58 -0.43 2.09
N LEU A 41 6.83 -0.77 2.37
CA LEU A 41 7.96 -0.67 1.44
C LEU A 41 8.26 -2.07 0.90
N VAL A 42 8.34 -2.18 -0.43
CA VAL A 42 8.62 -3.44 -1.13
C VAL A 42 9.76 -3.29 -2.12
N SER A 43 10.49 -4.37 -2.33
CA SER A 43 11.55 -4.44 -3.33
C SER A 43 10.98 -4.52 -4.75
N GLN A 44 11.87 -4.40 -5.74
CA GLN A 44 11.51 -4.47 -7.17
C GLN A 44 10.80 -5.76 -7.60
N GLU A 45 10.94 -6.87 -6.88
CA GLU A 45 10.27 -8.15 -7.17
C GLU A 45 8.74 -8.08 -7.02
N PHE A 46 8.24 -7.04 -6.34
CA PHE A 46 6.82 -6.74 -6.14
C PHE A 46 6.29 -5.63 -7.06
N TYR A 47 7.16 -5.01 -7.87
CA TYR A 47 6.77 -3.95 -8.81
C TYR A 47 6.35 -4.56 -10.15
N ASP A 48 5.11 -4.30 -10.57
CA ASP A 48 4.53 -4.88 -11.79
C ASP A 48 5.33 -4.60 -13.08
N ASN A 49 6.06 -3.50 -13.16
CA ASN A 49 6.89 -3.16 -14.33
C ASN A 49 8.39 -3.53 -14.17
N SER A 50 8.75 -4.22 -13.08
CA SER A 50 10.11 -4.72 -12.88
C SER A 50 10.38 -5.93 -13.77
N ARG A 51 11.59 -6.02 -14.33
CA ARG A 51 12.06 -7.22 -15.04
C ARG A 51 12.30 -8.41 -14.10
N LYS A 52 12.44 -8.16 -12.80
CA LYS A 52 12.65 -9.17 -11.75
C LYS A 52 11.33 -9.51 -11.03
N ARG A 53 10.17 -9.18 -11.62
CA ARG A 53 8.87 -9.34 -10.96
C ARG A 53 8.58 -10.82 -10.66
N LEU A 54 8.40 -11.11 -9.37
CA LEU A 54 7.96 -12.41 -8.86
C LEU A 54 6.50 -12.39 -8.41
N TRP A 55 6.05 -11.23 -7.91
CA TRP A 55 4.73 -11.05 -7.33
C TRP A 55 3.95 -10.02 -8.14
N ALA A 56 2.73 -10.37 -8.54
CA ALA A 56 1.80 -9.44 -9.16
C ALA A 56 1.09 -8.65 -8.06
N PHE A 57 1.10 -7.32 -8.16
CA PHE A 57 0.36 -6.47 -7.24
C PHE A 57 -1.15 -6.51 -7.54
N LYS A 58 -1.96 -6.85 -6.54
CA LYS A 58 -3.42 -7.03 -6.71
C LYS A 58 -4.21 -5.82 -6.25
N GLY A 59 -3.71 -5.13 -5.24
CA GLY A 59 -4.31 -3.91 -4.71
C GLY A 59 -3.89 -3.65 -3.27
N MET A 60 -4.21 -2.44 -2.80
CA MET A 60 -4.00 -1.99 -1.43
C MET A 60 -5.33 -1.51 -0.84
N ASP A 61 -5.58 -1.88 0.42
CA ASP A 61 -6.68 -1.37 1.22
C ASP A 61 -6.13 -0.58 2.41
N LEU A 62 -6.85 0.47 2.80
CA LEU A 62 -6.60 1.26 4.01
C LEU A 62 -7.82 1.13 4.92
N TYR A 63 -7.64 0.51 6.09
CA TYR A 63 -8.70 0.38 7.09
C TYR A 63 -8.42 1.38 8.21
N ASN A 64 -9.10 2.51 8.17
CA ASN A 64 -9.04 3.50 9.25
C ASN A 64 -10.30 3.38 10.11
N ASP A 65 -10.14 3.34 11.44
CA ASP A 65 -11.20 3.20 12.43
C ASP A 65 -12.17 4.39 12.46
N HIS A 66 -11.78 5.55 11.91
CA HIS A 66 -12.65 6.72 11.77
C HIS A 66 -13.50 6.76 10.49
N LEU A 67 -13.39 5.76 9.60
CA LEU A 67 -14.36 5.56 8.51
C LEU A 67 -15.47 4.57 8.88
N ASN A 68 -15.30 3.83 9.97
CA ASN A 68 -16.32 2.95 10.53
C ASN A 68 -16.89 3.61 11.79
N THR A 69 -18.17 3.98 11.79
CA THR A 69 -18.79 4.69 12.94
C THR A 69 -19.05 3.79 14.16
N ASP A 70 -18.72 2.51 14.04
CA ASP A 70 -18.94 1.50 15.09
C ASP A 70 -17.81 1.57 16.14
N ASP A 71 -18.19 1.63 17.42
CA ASP A 71 -17.27 1.73 18.55
C ASP A 71 -16.62 0.36 18.84
N HIS A 72 -15.39 0.19 18.35
CA HIS A 72 -14.61 -1.05 18.52
C HIS A 72 -13.55 -0.97 19.63
N LYS A 73 -13.64 0.01 20.55
CA LYS A 73 -12.63 0.23 21.61
C LYS A 73 -12.36 -0.99 22.49
N ALA A 74 -13.32 -1.90 22.63
CA ALA A 74 -13.17 -3.13 23.40
C ALA A 74 -12.48 -4.27 22.63
N ASP A 75 -12.50 -4.24 21.30
CA ASP A 75 -12.00 -5.30 20.43
C ASP A 75 -10.59 -5.03 19.90
N GLY A 76 -10.06 -3.82 20.16
CA GLY A 76 -8.74 -3.35 19.77
C GLY A 76 -8.80 -2.39 18.58
N THR A 77 -8.79 -1.09 18.86
CA THR A 77 -8.62 -0.03 17.86
C THR A 77 -7.22 0.55 17.99
N GLY A 78 -6.47 0.62 16.88
CA GLY A 78 -5.27 1.43 16.79
C GLY A 78 -5.63 2.85 16.39
N ASP A 79 -4.91 3.84 16.92
CA ASP A 79 -5.02 5.25 16.52
C ASP A 79 -4.44 5.54 15.12
N HIS A 80 -3.86 4.52 14.48
CA HIS A 80 -3.44 4.47 13.09
C HIS A 80 -4.29 3.49 12.27
N GLY A 81 -4.56 3.85 11.02
CA GLY A 81 -5.20 2.95 10.07
C GLY A 81 -4.29 1.77 9.66
N ILE A 82 -4.90 0.62 9.38
CA ILE A 82 -4.19 -0.57 8.89
C ILE A 82 -3.99 -0.45 7.38
N CYS A 83 -2.74 -0.48 6.96
CA CYS A 83 -2.36 -0.66 5.55
C CYS A 83 -2.33 -2.16 5.20
N ARG A 84 -3.13 -2.58 4.22
CA ARG A 84 -3.10 -3.95 3.69
C ARG A 84 -2.70 -3.93 2.22
N ALA A 85 -1.71 -4.72 1.87
CA ALA A 85 -1.31 -4.96 0.48
C ALA A 85 -1.57 -6.42 0.10
N VAL A 86 -2.09 -6.65 -1.10
CA VAL A 86 -2.33 -8.01 -1.62
C VAL A 86 -1.44 -8.25 -2.82
N PHE A 87 -0.72 -9.36 -2.77
CA PHE A 87 0.17 -9.83 -3.83
C PHE A 87 -0.16 -11.28 -4.19
N GLU A 88 0.08 -11.63 -5.45
CA GLU A 88 -0.09 -12.99 -5.96
C GLU A 88 1.24 -13.49 -6.53
N TYR A 89 1.69 -14.68 -6.12
CA TYR A 89 2.88 -15.28 -6.70
C TYR A 89 2.61 -15.59 -8.17
N ARG A 90 3.28 -14.87 -9.06
CA ARG A 90 3.09 -15.00 -10.50
C ARG A 90 4.34 -14.48 -11.21
N PRO A 91 5.45 -15.21 -11.21
CA PRO A 91 6.67 -14.78 -11.88
C PRO A 91 6.38 -14.42 -13.35
N SER A 92 7.01 -13.37 -13.89
CA SER A 92 7.00 -13.20 -15.35
C SER A 92 7.78 -14.36 -15.94
N THR A 93 7.12 -15.22 -16.72
CA THR A 93 7.83 -16.11 -17.63
C THR A 93 8.57 -15.24 -18.63
N ASP A 94 9.89 -15.45 -18.76
CA ASP A 94 10.71 -14.79 -19.79
C ASP A 94 10.12 -14.95 -21.20
#